data_AF-A0A3P7IGI7-F1
#
_entry.id   AF-A0A3P7IGI7-F1
#
_cell.length_a   1.000
_cell.length_b   1.000
_cell.length_c   1.000
_cell.angle_alpha   90.00
_cell.angle_beta   90.00
_cell.angle_gamma   90.00
#
_symmetry.space_group_name_H-M   'P 1'
#
loop_
_entity.id
_entity.type
_entity.pdbx_description
1 polymer ?
#
loop_
_entity_poly.entity_id
_entity_poly.type
_entity_poly.pdbx_seq_one_letter_code
_entity_poly.pdbx_strand_id
1 'polypeptide(L)'
;MFITGSLVVVIQYEDSALFSVEDVYFAHLDHTGRRTDIDHRPELFLGAYEFIATKQYCKNGLPPKEPAFIFMIDVSYNAVQNGMLHVVCSNLEKLLQRLPKELGASESTIHVGIATFDQVVHFFDLSAAQPAMLVVGDVSDMFVPIVDGLLLPYSQAAQSIRAVLAEIPRIFAPTKLTETILGPVVQAGLDALQV
;
A
#
# COMPACT_ATOMS: atom_id res chain seq x y z
N MET A 1 2.80 2.32 -5.16
CA MET A 1 1.85 2.90 -6.14
C MET A 1 0.46 2.77 -5.54
N PHE A 2 0.04 3.76 -4.75
CA PHE A 2 -1.31 3.80 -4.19
C PHE A 2 -2.23 4.27 -5.30
N ILE A 3 -3.11 3.40 -5.78
CA ILE A 3 -4.25 3.82 -6.58
C ILE A 3 -5.34 4.25 -5.60
N THR A 4 -5.09 5.30 -4.81
CA THR A 4 -6.17 6.23 -4.46
C THR A 4 -6.29 7.17 -5.66
N GLY A 5 -6.66 6.60 -6.80
CA GLY A 5 -6.76 7.32 -8.06
C GLY A 5 -8.05 8.10 -8.08
N SER A 6 -8.15 9.17 -7.29
CA SER A 6 -9.14 10.21 -7.53
C SER A 6 -8.81 10.81 -8.89
N LEU A 7 -9.54 10.39 -9.92
CA LEU A 7 -9.45 11.01 -11.24
C LEU A 7 -10.15 12.36 -11.15
N VAL A 8 -9.40 13.41 -10.86
CA VAL A 8 -9.89 14.79 -10.98
C VAL A 8 -9.97 15.12 -12.46
N VAL A 9 -11.17 15.00 -13.04
CA VAL A 9 -11.43 15.41 -14.42
C VAL A 9 -11.57 16.93 -14.44
N VAL A 10 -10.53 17.64 -14.90
CA VAL A 10 -10.64 19.07 -15.24
C VAL A 10 -11.10 19.15 -16.69
N ILE A 11 -12.37 19.50 -16.91
CA ILE A 11 -12.90 19.71 -18.26
C ILE A 11 -12.41 21.08 -18.75
N GLN A 12 -11.45 21.10 -19.68
CA GLN A 12 -11.21 22.27 -20.53
C GLN A 12 -12.31 22.34 -21.60
N TYR A 13 -13.05 23.44 -21.64
CA TYR A 13 -13.98 23.72 -22.73
C TYR A 13 -13.17 24.14 -23.98
N GLU A 14 -13.03 23.23 -24.95
CA GLU A 14 -12.70 23.57 -26.34
C GLU A 14 -14.00 23.62 -27.18
N ASP A 15 -14.05 24.56 -28.12
CA ASP A 15 -15.23 24.92 -28.91
C ASP A 15 -15.91 23.75 -29.67
N SER A 16 -17.23 23.63 -29.47
CA SER A 16 -18.27 23.13 -30.41
C SER A 16 -18.12 21.78 -31.12
N ALA A 17 -17.64 20.74 -30.43
CA ALA A 17 -17.95 19.36 -30.84
C ALA A 17 -19.34 18.95 -30.30
N LEU A 18 -20.27 18.61 -31.20
CA LEU A 18 -21.57 18.03 -30.81
C LEU A 18 -21.41 16.53 -30.54
N PHE A 19 -21.68 16.11 -29.31
CA PHE A 19 -21.72 14.70 -28.91
C PHE A 19 -23.16 14.24 -28.72
N SER A 20 -23.51 13.04 -29.20
CA SER A 20 -24.79 12.42 -28.88
C SER A 20 -24.83 11.99 -27.42
N VAL A 21 -25.94 12.26 -26.72
CA VAL A 21 -26.15 11.79 -25.35
C VAL A 21 -26.58 10.33 -25.38
N GLU A 22 -25.88 9.46 -24.64
CA GLU A 22 -26.27 8.06 -24.49
C GLU A 22 -27.62 7.91 -23.78
N ASP A 23 -28.41 6.91 -24.17
CA ASP A 23 -29.76 6.67 -23.63
C ASP A 23 -29.77 6.55 -22.10
N VAL A 24 -28.77 5.89 -21.52
CA VAL A 24 -28.63 5.71 -20.06
C VAL A 24 -28.33 7.02 -19.31
N TYR A 25 -27.83 8.03 -20.01
CA TYR A 25 -27.49 9.35 -19.47
C TYR A 25 -28.54 10.42 -19.83
N PHE A 26 -29.52 10.09 -20.68
CA PHE A 26 -30.48 11.06 -21.21
C PHE A 26 -31.36 11.67 -20.10
N ALA A 27 -31.56 12.99 -20.18
CA ALA A 27 -32.58 13.70 -19.42
C ALA A 27 -33.18 14.83 -20.26
N HIS A 28 -34.43 15.17 -19.97
CA HIS A 28 -35.12 16.26 -20.65
C HIS A 28 -34.54 17.63 -20.27
N LEU A 29 -34.70 18.59 -21.18
CA LEU A 29 -34.45 20.01 -20.88
C LEU A 29 -35.72 20.66 -20.34
N ASP A 30 -35.56 21.61 -19.43
CA ASP A 30 -36.62 22.50 -19.00
C ASP A 30 -36.89 23.62 -20.03
N HIS A 31 -37.83 24.49 -19.72
CA HIS A 31 -38.22 25.62 -20.57
C HIS A 31 -37.09 26.67 -20.77
N THR A 32 -36.00 26.59 -20.00
CA THR A 32 -34.81 27.44 -20.13
C THR A 32 -33.66 26.76 -20.87
N GLY A 33 -33.85 25.51 -21.32
CA GLY A 33 -32.81 24.71 -21.97
C GLY A 33 -31.82 24.07 -21.00
N ARG A 34 -32.07 24.09 -19.69
CA ARG A 34 -31.24 23.41 -18.69
C ARG A 34 -31.74 21.99 -18.49
N ARG A 35 -30.83 21.05 -18.25
CA ARG A 35 -31.21 19.68 -17.93
C ARG A 35 -31.99 19.62 -16.62
N THR A 36 -33.06 18.84 -16.58
CA THR A 36 -33.92 18.70 -15.40
C THR A 36 -33.24 17.97 -14.23
N ASP A 37 -32.19 17.21 -14.49
CA ASP A 37 -31.43 16.42 -13.52
C ASP A 37 -30.16 17.14 -13.03
N ILE A 38 -29.93 18.39 -13.45
CA ILE A 38 -28.64 19.08 -13.26
C ILE A 38 -28.22 19.12 -11.78
N ASP A 39 -29.13 19.40 -10.85
CA ASP A 39 -28.83 19.54 -9.41
C ASP A 39 -28.77 18.18 -8.67
N HIS A 40 -29.10 17.08 -9.35
CA HIS A 40 -29.04 15.73 -8.77
C HIS A 40 -27.75 14.98 -9.12
N ARG A 41 -26.92 15.55 -9.99
CA ARG A 41 -25.75 14.90 -10.59
C ARG A 41 -24.51 15.72 -10.32
N PRO A 42 -23.66 15.36 -9.35
CA PRO A 42 -22.53 16.19 -8.93
C PRO A 42 -21.62 16.56 -10.10
N GLU A 43 -21.47 15.69 -11.10
CA GLU A 43 -20.68 15.94 -12.30
C GLU A 43 -21.22 17.06 -13.21
N LEU A 44 -22.46 17.50 -13.00
CA LEU A 44 -23.11 18.54 -13.79
C LEU A 44 -23.12 19.92 -13.10
N PHE A 45 -22.88 19.99 -11.79
CA PHE A 45 -22.97 21.26 -11.03
C PHE A 45 -21.83 21.51 -10.01
N LEU A 46 -20.99 20.53 -9.72
CA LEU A 46 -19.81 20.70 -8.85
C LEU A 46 -18.52 20.79 -9.66
N GLY A 47 -17.58 21.61 -9.21
CA GLY A 47 -16.24 21.69 -9.80
C GLY A 47 -15.30 20.54 -9.43
N ALA A 48 -15.70 19.69 -8.47
CA ALA A 48 -14.95 18.52 -8.03
C ALA A 48 -15.91 17.40 -7.59
N TYR A 49 -15.67 16.19 -8.10
CA TYR A 49 -16.47 14.98 -7.86
C TYR A 49 -15.63 13.74 -8.25
N GLU A 50 -16.12 12.53 -7.95
CA GLU A 50 -15.45 11.27 -8.28
C GLU A 50 -16.35 10.36 -9.12
N PHE A 51 -15.75 9.63 -10.07
CA PHE A 51 -16.43 8.59 -10.85
C PHE A 51 -15.97 7.20 -10.42
N ILE A 52 -16.88 6.24 -10.53
CA ILE A 52 -16.54 4.82 -10.45
C ILE A 52 -15.84 4.42 -11.75
N ALA A 53 -14.56 4.08 -11.66
CA ALA A 53 -13.80 3.61 -12.81
C ALA A 53 -14.30 2.24 -13.28
N THR A 54 -14.61 2.12 -14.57
CA THR A 54 -14.99 0.84 -15.20
C THR A 54 -13.74 -0.01 -15.48
N LYS A 55 -13.94 -1.31 -15.78
CA LYS A 55 -12.84 -2.27 -16.01
C LYS A 55 -11.82 -1.84 -17.06
N GLN A 56 -12.23 -1.05 -18.05
CA GLN A 56 -11.33 -0.53 -19.10
C GLN A 56 -10.24 0.40 -18.55
N TYR A 57 -10.46 1.01 -17.37
CA TYR A 57 -9.49 1.83 -16.67
C TYR A 57 -8.56 1.01 -15.76
N CYS A 58 -8.79 -0.30 -15.63
CA CYS A 58 -7.99 -1.17 -14.77
C CYS A 58 -6.92 -1.91 -15.59
N LYS A 59 -5.74 -2.11 -14.99
CA LYS A 59 -4.62 -2.83 -15.64
C LYS A 59 -5.10 -4.23 -16.05
N ASN A 60 -4.96 -4.56 -17.33
CA ASN A 60 -5.39 -5.83 -17.93
C ASN A 60 -6.89 -6.14 -17.74
N GLY A 61 -7.74 -5.14 -17.49
CA GLY A 61 -9.18 -5.33 -17.26
C GLY A 61 -9.54 -5.99 -15.94
N LEU A 62 -8.57 -6.17 -15.04
CA LEU A 62 -8.75 -6.79 -13.73
C LEU A 62 -8.82 -5.72 -12.63
N PRO A 63 -9.69 -5.87 -11.62
CA PRO A 63 -9.66 -5.01 -10.45
C PRO A 63 -8.26 -4.92 -9.84
N PRO A 64 -7.84 -3.75 -9.33
CA PRO A 64 -6.54 -3.61 -8.68
C PRO A 64 -6.47 -4.53 -7.45
N LYS A 65 -5.31 -5.15 -7.23
CA LYS A 65 -5.01 -5.88 -5.98
C LYS A 65 -5.06 -4.93 -4.78
N GLU A 66 -5.35 -5.47 -3.61
CA GLU A 66 -5.25 -4.74 -2.35
C GLU A 66 -3.84 -4.16 -2.16
N PRO A 67 -3.71 -2.91 -1.67
CA PRO A 67 -2.40 -2.34 -1.39
C PRO A 67 -1.75 -3.00 -0.16
N ALA A 68 -0.44 -2.85 -0.05
CA ALA A 68 0.31 -3.36 1.09
C ALA A 68 1.35 -2.35 1.59
N PHE A 69 1.65 -2.42 2.89
CA PHE A 69 2.80 -1.77 3.50
C PHE A 69 3.86 -2.81 3.85
N ILE A 70 5.08 -2.61 3.36
CA ILE A 70 6.25 -3.40 3.76
C ILE A 70 7.15 -2.50 4.59
N PHE A 71 7.36 -2.86 5.85
CA PHE A 71 8.25 -2.14 6.74
C PHE A 71 9.65 -2.74 6.64
N MET A 72 10.51 -2.07 5.85
CA MET A 72 11.94 -2.38 5.74
C MET A 72 12.70 -1.62 6.84
N ILE A 73 13.19 -2.32 7.86
CA ILE A 73 13.75 -1.71 9.08
C ILE A 73 15.29 -1.82 9.07
N ASP A 74 15.98 -0.69 9.13
CA ASP A 74 17.44 -0.64 9.29
C ASP A 74 17.85 -1.24 10.64
N VAL A 75 18.69 -2.27 10.61
CA VAL A 75 19.26 -2.97 11.77
C VAL A 75 20.78 -2.80 11.89
N SER A 76 21.34 -1.80 11.20
CA SER A 76 22.75 -1.43 11.31
C SER A 76 23.12 -0.99 12.73
N TYR A 77 24.42 -1.00 13.01
CA TYR A 77 25.01 -0.49 14.23
C TYR A 77 24.49 0.91 14.58
N ASN A 78 24.38 1.81 13.59
CA ASN A 78 23.90 3.16 13.83
C ASN A 78 22.43 3.18 14.33
N ALA A 79 21.55 2.43 13.67
CA ALA A 79 20.13 2.32 14.04
C ALA A 79 19.92 1.69 15.43
N VAL A 80 20.79 0.75 15.82
CA VAL A 80 20.78 0.16 17.16
C VAL A 80 21.29 1.16 18.20
N GLN A 81 22.46 1.75 17.99
CA GLN A 81 23.12 2.62 18.99
C GLN A 81 22.35 3.90 19.27
N ASN A 82 21.73 4.51 18.26
CA ASN A 82 20.95 5.73 18.45
C ASN A 82 19.52 5.45 18.98
N GLY A 83 19.16 4.19 19.20
CA GLY A 83 17.85 3.78 19.73
C GLY A 83 16.70 3.77 18.72
N MET A 84 16.95 4.10 17.43
CA MET A 84 15.92 4.11 16.39
C MET A 84 15.24 2.75 16.24
N LEU A 85 16.03 1.67 16.22
CA LEU A 85 15.50 0.30 16.10
C LEU A 85 14.49 -0.01 17.22
N HIS A 86 14.84 0.35 18.46
CA HIS A 86 14.00 0.13 19.62
C HIS A 86 12.71 0.94 19.57
N VAL A 87 12.79 2.21 19.15
CA VAL A 87 11.61 3.09 19.00
C VAL A 87 10.65 2.55 17.94
N VAL A 88 11.17 2.12 16.78
CA VAL A 88 10.33 1.53 15.72
C VAL A 88 9.64 0.27 16.23
N CYS A 89 10.40 -0.68 16.79
CA CYS A 89 9.85 -1.95 17.28
C CYS A 89 8.79 -1.76 18.39
N SER A 90 9.00 -0.79 19.28
CA SER A 90 8.08 -0.51 20.40
C SER A 90 6.76 0.16 19.99
N ASN A 91 6.71 0.77 18.80
CA ASN A 91 5.56 1.60 18.38
C ASN A 91 4.86 1.08 17.13
N LEU A 92 5.54 0.30 16.28
CA LEU A 92 4.99 -0.10 14.99
C LEU A 92 3.66 -0.87 15.14
N GLU A 93 3.57 -1.82 16.07
CA GLU A 93 2.31 -2.56 16.31
C GLU A 93 1.12 -1.64 16.59
N LYS A 94 1.33 -0.58 17.41
CA LYS A 94 0.28 0.38 17.74
C LYS A 94 -0.18 1.20 16.53
N LEU A 95 0.71 1.44 15.57
CA LEU A 95 0.39 2.11 14.32
C LEU A 95 -0.38 1.18 13.39
N LEU A 96 0.01 -0.09 13.32
CA LEU A 96 -0.67 -1.10 12.48
C LEU A 96 -2.11 -1.37 12.93
N GLN A 97 -2.41 -1.24 14.21
CA GLN A 97 -3.80 -1.30 14.71
C GLN A 97 -4.69 -0.17 14.17
N ARG A 98 -4.10 0.88 13.59
CA ARG A 98 -4.79 2.07 13.07
C ARG A 98 -4.66 2.20 11.55
N LEU A 99 -4.45 1.09 10.85
CA LEU A 99 -4.44 1.10 9.40
C LEU A 99 -5.74 1.71 8.86
N PRO A 100 -5.66 2.55 7.81
CA PRO A 100 -6.84 3.16 7.23
C PRO A 100 -7.73 2.07 6.64
N LYS A 101 -9.03 2.30 6.71
CA LYS A 101 -10.06 1.37 6.22
C LYS A 101 -11.23 2.16 5.66
N GLU A 102 -11.95 1.54 4.73
CA GLU A 102 -13.13 2.13 4.12
C GLU A 102 -14.22 2.44 5.15
N LEU A 103 -15.05 3.44 4.84
CA LEU A 103 -16.14 3.83 5.72
C LEU A 103 -17.14 2.68 5.88
N GLY A 104 -17.39 2.27 7.12
CA GLY A 104 -18.27 1.14 7.45
C GLY A 104 -17.57 -0.23 7.43
N ALA A 105 -16.30 -0.33 7.01
CA ALA A 105 -15.54 -1.57 7.10
C ALA A 105 -15.16 -1.92 8.55
N SER A 106 -15.24 -3.20 8.89
CA SER A 106 -14.78 -3.72 10.19
C SER A 106 -13.26 -3.66 10.32
N GLU A 107 -12.54 -3.99 9.24
CA GLU A 107 -11.07 -4.05 9.18
C GLU A 107 -10.50 -3.38 7.92
N SER A 108 -9.18 -3.17 7.90
CA SER A 108 -8.46 -2.67 6.74
C SER A 108 -8.16 -3.79 5.75
N THR A 109 -8.29 -3.52 4.45
CA THR A 109 -7.86 -4.45 3.38
C THR A 109 -6.36 -4.39 3.12
N ILE A 110 -5.64 -3.47 3.76
CA ILE A 110 -4.20 -3.27 3.57
C ILE A 110 -3.44 -4.46 4.17
N HIS A 111 -2.59 -5.08 3.36
CA HIS A 111 -1.69 -6.14 3.81
C HIS A 111 -0.42 -5.55 4.42
N VAL A 112 0.22 -6.28 5.33
CA VAL A 112 1.42 -5.84 6.05
C VAL A 112 2.50 -6.90 5.95
N GLY A 113 3.73 -6.45 5.68
CA GLY A 113 4.94 -7.26 5.76
C GLY A 113 6.05 -6.56 6.55
N ILE A 114 6.97 -7.35 7.10
CA ILE A 114 8.15 -6.85 7.82
C ILE A 114 9.39 -7.50 7.23
N ALA A 115 10.41 -6.68 6.99
CA ALA A 115 11.76 -7.12 6.73
C ALA A 115 12.75 -6.20 7.44
N THR A 116 13.94 -6.70 7.73
CA THR A 116 15.04 -5.86 8.24
C THR A 116 16.19 -5.85 7.25
N PHE A 117 17.08 -4.87 7.32
CA PHE A 117 18.26 -4.82 6.47
C PHE A 117 19.47 -4.20 7.14
N ASP A 118 20.64 -4.70 6.74
CA ASP A 118 21.94 -4.09 6.95
C ASP A 118 22.71 -4.16 5.63
N GLN A 119 23.74 -5.00 5.51
CA GLN A 119 24.40 -5.36 4.26
C GLN A 119 23.64 -6.47 3.50
N VAL A 120 22.65 -7.11 4.15
CA VAL A 120 21.75 -8.10 3.54
C VAL A 120 20.28 -7.81 3.90
N VAL A 121 19.33 -8.47 3.23
CA VAL A 121 17.89 -8.33 3.53
C VAL A 121 17.40 -9.55 4.31
N HIS A 122 16.63 -9.33 5.37
CA HIS A 122 16.04 -10.38 6.21
C HIS A 122 14.52 -10.29 6.13
N PHE A 123 13.88 -11.25 5.48
CA PHE A 123 12.42 -11.36 5.39
C PHE A 123 11.87 -12.17 6.55
N PHE A 124 10.68 -11.82 7.03
CA PHE A 124 9.99 -12.58 8.08
C PHE A 124 8.74 -13.24 7.51
N ASP A 125 8.62 -14.56 7.72
CA ASP A 125 7.38 -15.29 7.44
C ASP A 125 6.37 -15.04 8.57
N LEU A 126 5.29 -14.34 8.25
CA LEU A 126 4.24 -13.97 9.21
C LEU A 126 3.10 -14.99 9.27
N SER A 127 3.14 -16.06 8.48
CA SER A 127 2.07 -17.08 8.42
C SER A 127 1.94 -17.94 9.68
N ALA A 128 2.97 -17.95 10.55
CA ALA A 128 3.00 -18.74 11.76
C ALA A 128 3.29 -17.88 13.01
N ALA A 129 2.74 -18.30 14.16
CA ALA A 129 2.91 -17.63 15.44
C ALA A 129 4.38 -17.54 15.92
N GLN A 130 5.25 -18.43 15.41
CA GLN A 130 6.70 -18.34 15.54
C GLN A 130 7.30 -18.05 14.15
N PRO A 131 7.53 -16.77 13.83
CA PRO A 131 7.98 -16.33 12.51
C PRO A 131 9.39 -16.83 12.19
N ALA A 132 9.58 -17.34 10.97
CA ALA A 132 10.90 -17.69 10.46
C ALA A 132 11.55 -16.46 9.81
N MET A 133 12.86 -16.27 10.01
CA MET A 133 13.65 -15.25 9.33
C MET A 133 14.39 -15.88 8.14
N LEU A 134 14.20 -15.35 6.94
CA LEU A 134 14.86 -15.77 5.71
C LEU A 134 15.82 -14.68 5.24
N VAL A 135 17.11 -15.03 5.10
CA VAL A 135 18.18 -14.08 4.78
C VAL A 135 18.54 -14.17 3.31
N VAL A 136 18.50 -13.04 2.62
CA VAL A 136 18.92 -12.90 1.22
C VAL A 136 20.17 -12.03 1.19
N GLY A 137 21.31 -12.68 0.95
CA GLY A 137 22.62 -12.04 0.89
C GLY A 137 23.09 -11.67 -0.51
N ASP A 138 22.43 -12.16 -1.57
CA ASP A 138 22.74 -11.75 -2.93
C ASP A 138 22.07 -10.41 -3.24
N VAL A 139 22.79 -9.33 -2.92
CA VAL A 139 22.32 -7.96 -3.12
C VAL A 139 22.36 -7.52 -4.59
N SER A 140 23.01 -8.30 -5.45
CA SER A 140 23.12 -8.01 -6.89
C SER A 140 21.96 -8.56 -7.70
N ASP A 141 21.35 -9.65 -7.21
CA ASP A 141 20.17 -10.30 -7.78
C ASP A 141 19.13 -10.53 -6.68
N MET A 142 18.47 -9.43 -6.26
CA MET A 142 17.48 -9.48 -5.20
C MET A 142 16.22 -10.24 -5.63
N PHE A 143 15.75 -11.10 -4.74
CA PHE A 143 14.48 -11.80 -4.90
C PHE A 143 13.74 -11.89 -3.56
N VAL A 144 12.46 -12.26 -3.63
CA VAL A 144 11.61 -12.46 -2.47
C VAL A 144 11.52 -13.95 -2.16
N PRO A 145 12.02 -14.42 -1.01
CA PRO A 145 12.13 -15.86 -0.73
C PRO A 145 10.81 -16.50 -0.25
N ILE A 146 9.73 -15.70 -0.08
CA ILE A 146 8.45 -16.12 0.51
C ILE A 146 7.32 -15.42 -0.22
N VAL A 147 6.31 -16.18 -0.66
CA VAL A 147 5.15 -15.63 -1.38
C VAL A 147 3.97 -15.43 -0.42
N ASP A 148 3.42 -16.52 0.12
CA ASP A 148 2.15 -16.47 0.87
C ASP A 148 2.29 -15.93 2.31
N GLY A 149 3.50 -15.98 2.88
CA GLY A 149 3.75 -15.60 4.28
C GLY A 149 4.25 -14.18 4.50
N LEU A 150 4.60 -13.44 3.44
CA LEU A 150 5.24 -12.14 3.57
C LEU A 150 4.23 -11.00 3.77
N LEU A 151 3.15 -11.00 2.99
CA LEU A 151 2.14 -9.96 2.97
C LEU A 151 0.81 -10.54 3.41
N LEU A 152 0.37 -10.21 4.63
CA LEU A 152 -0.88 -10.73 5.20
C LEU A 152 -1.74 -9.59 5.75
N PRO A 153 -3.07 -9.76 5.79
CA PRO A 153 -3.93 -8.84 6.54
C PRO A 153 -3.46 -8.74 7.99
N TYR A 154 -3.47 -7.53 8.56
CA TYR A 154 -2.99 -7.32 9.93
C TYR A 154 -3.69 -8.22 10.95
N SER A 155 -4.99 -8.49 10.77
CA SER A 155 -5.77 -9.39 11.62
C SER A 155 -5.20 -10.82 11.67
N GLN A 156 -4.58 -11.28 10.59
CA GLN A 156 -3.95 -12.61 10.50
C GLN A 156 -2.49 -12.58 10.99
N ALA A 157 -1.78 -11.47 10.80
CA ALA A 157 -0.36 -11.35 11.13
C ALA A 157 -0.07 -10.78 12.53
N ALA A 158 -1.06 -10.28 13.27
CA ALA A 158 -0.84 -9.51 14.50
C ALA A 158 0.03 -10.23 15.55
N GLN A 159 -0.20 -11.53 15.77
CA GLN A 159 0.60 -12.30 16.72
C GLN A 159 2.05 -12.47 16.26
N SER A 160 2.24 -12.83 14.99
CA SER A 160 3.53 -12.99 14.33
C SER A 160 4.32 -11.69 14.34
N ILE A 161 3.70 -10.57 13.96
CA ILE A 161 4.28 -9.22 13.98
C ILE A 161 4.77 -8.86 15.38
N ARG A 162 3.96 -9.10 16.41
CA ARG A 162 4.36 -8.85 17.81
C ARG A 162 5.58 -9.67 18.20
N ALA A 163 5.64 -10.94 17.81
CA ALA A 163 6.79 -11.80 18.05
C ALA A 163 8.04 -11.29 17.32
N VAL A 164 7.93 -10.94 16.03
CA VAL A 164 9.04 -10.37 15.23
C VAL A 164 9.57 -9.09 15.88
N LEU A 165 8.70 -8.14 16.22
CA LEU A 165 9.11 -6.85 16.77
C LEU A 165 9.74 -6.98 18.17
N ALA A 166 9.36 -8.00 18.95
CA ALA A 166 10.03 -8.31 20.22
C ALA A 166 11.43 -8.90 20.02
N GLU A 167 11.62 -9.71 18.97
CA GLU A 167 12.88 -10.41 18.71
C GLU A 167 13.92 -9.57 17.96
N ILE A 168 13.51 -8.68 17.04
CA ILE A 168 14.42 -7.86 16.22
C ILE A 168 15.49 -7.14 17.08
N PRO A 169 15.14 -6.38 18.14
CA PRO A 169 16.14 -5.72 18.96
C PRO A 169 17.11 -6.69 19.63
N ARG A 170 16.65 -7.90 20.00
CA ARG A 170 17.47 -8.93 20.64
C ARG A 170 18.44 -9.57 19.65
N ILE A 171 17.97 -9.86 18.45
CA ILE A 171 18.77 -10.47 17.36
C ILE A 171 19.91 -9.52 16.95
N PHE A 172 19.60 -8.24 16.77
CA PHE A 172 20.54 -7.27 16.19
C PHE A 172 21.29 -6.42 17.24
N ALA A 173 20.99 -6.53 18.53
CA ALA A 173 21.73 -5.85 19.60
C ALA A 173 23.27 -5.95 19.51
N PRO A 174 23.89 -7.11 19.20
CA PRO A 174 25.34 -7.22 19.14
C PRO A 174 25.95 -6.75 17.81
N THR A 175 25.15 -6.29 16.85
CA THR A 175 25.64 -5.93 15.50
C THR A 175 26.78 -4.92 15.57
N LYS A 176 27.74 -5.06 14.65
CA LYS A 176 28.84 -4.12 14.41
C LYS A 176 28.85 -3.63 12.96
N LEU A 177 27.83 -3.98 12.18
CA LEU A 177 27.73 -3.63 10.78
C LEU A 177 27.30 -2.16 10.66
N THR A 178 28.20 -1.32 10.16
CA THR A 178 27.97 0.11 10.00
C THR A 178 27.47 0.48 8.61
N GLU A 179 27.64 -0.40 7.64
CA GLU A 179 27.24 -0.18 6.25
C GLU A 179 25.85 -0.75 5.99
N THR A 180 25.14 -0.17 5.03
CA THR A 180 23.79 -0.58 4.64
C THR A 180 23.59 -0.58 3.13
N ILE A 181 22.61 -1.34 2.65
CA ILE A 181 22.23 -1.43 1.24
C ILE A 181 20.82 -0.92 0.97
N LEU A 182 20.67 0.34 0.55
CA LEU A 182 19.32 0.89 0.32
C LEU A 182 18.70 0.51 -1.04
N GLY A 183 19.49 0.52 -2.12
CA GLY A 183 19.00 0.20 -3.46
C GLY A 183 18.40 -1.21 -3.57
N PRO A 184 19.15 -2.25 -3.18
CA PRO A 184 18.65 -3.63 -3.14
C PRO A 184 17.41 -3.80 -2.24
N VAL A 185 17.32 -3.09 -1.12
CA VAL A 185 16.15 -3.11 -0.22
C VAL A 185 14.90 -2.56 -0.90
N VAL A 186 15.02 -1.44 -1.64
CA VAL A 186 13.90 -0.89 -2.41
C VAL A 186 13.49 -1.84 -3.54
N GLN A 187 14.46 -2.48 -4.22
CA GLN A 187 14.19 -3.48 -5.25
C GLN A 187 13.41 -4.67 -4.68
N ALA A 188 13.86 -5.22 -3.55
CA ALA A 188 13.21 -6.34 -2.91
C ALA A 188 11.77 -6.02 -2.46
N GLY A 189 11.54 -4.81 -1.94
CA GLY A 189 10.21 -4.32 -1.59
C GLY A 189 9.32 -4.13 -2.82
N LEU A 190 9.87 -3.68 -3.95
CA LEU A 190 9.15 -3.58 -5.21
C LEU A 190 8.76 -4.97 -5.72
N ASP A 191 9.67 -5.93 -5.70
CA ASP A 191 9.43 -7.30 -6.17
C ASP A 191 8.38 -8.00 -5.32
N ALA A 192 8.38 -7.76 -4.01
CA ALA A 192 7.36 -8.30 -3.09
C ALA A 192 5.94 -7.80 -3.40
N LEU A 193 5.80 -6.61 -3.99
CA LEU A 193 4.51 -6.05 -4.42
C LEU A 193 4.09 -6.50 -5.83
N GLN A 194 4.98 -7.16 -6.57
CA GLN A 194 4.69 -7.68 -7.92
C GLN A 194 4.17 -9.11 -7.90
N VAL A 195 4.38 -9.84 -6.80
CA VAL A 195 3.89 -11.21 -6.60
C VAL A 195 2.36 -11.26 -6.59
#